data_AF-A0A9D9WY51-F1
#
_entry.id   AF-A0A9D9WY51-F1
#
_cell.length_a   1.000
_cell.length_b   1.000
_cell.length_c   1.000
_cell.angle_alpha   90.00
_cell.angle_beta   90.00
_cell.angle_gamma   90.00
#
_symmetry.space_group_name_H-M   'P 1'
#
loop_
_entity.id
_entity.type
_entity.pdbx_description
1 polymer ?
#
loop_
_entity_poly.entity_id
_entity_poly.type
_entity_poly.pdbx_seq_one_letter_code
_entity_poly.pdbx_strand_id
1 'polypeptide(L)'
;MFRPSNVTWYVSKSTGRTEIVTFGASGDKPVAADYDGDGKTDIAVFRPNGVSGAEWWIRRSSNSTVFATQFGSTTDKAVPADYTGDGKADIAF
;
A
#
# COMPACT_ATOMS: atom_id res chain seq x y z
N MET A 1 -2.92 6.86 -9.61
CA MET A 1 -3.14 5.69 -10.48
C MET A 1 -2.03 4.68 -10.22
N PHE A 2 -2.36 3.40 -10.02
CA PHE A 2 -1.39 2.31 -10.08
C PHE A 2 -1.49 1.61 -11.44
N ARG A 3 -0.36 1.38 -12.11
CA ARG A 3 -0.31 0.63 -13.37
C ARG A 3 0.25 -0.76 -13.09
N PRO A 4 -0.58 -1.82 -13.11
CA PRO A 4 -0.13 -3.17 -12.76
C PRO A 4 0.93 -3.74 -13.71
N SER A 5 0.90 -3.38 -15.00
CA SER A 5 1.82 -3.94 -16.00
C SER A 5 3.29 -3.61 -15.78
N ASN A 6 3.58 -2.56 -15.01
CA ASN A 6 4.94 -2.15 -14.66
C ASN A 6 5.08 -1.75 -13.18
N VAL A 7 4.11 -2.16 -12.35
CA VAL A 7 4.08 -1.92 -10.89
C VAL A 7 4.41 -0.48 -10.48
N THR A 8 3.94 0.47 -11.29
CA THR A 8 4.29 1.89 -11.13
C THR A 8 3.09 2.70 -10.64
N TRP A 9 3.33 3.49 -9.59
CA TRP A 9 2.43 4.50 -9.07
C TRP A 9 2.67 5.83 -9.76
N TYR A 10 1.58 6.43 -10.23
CA TYR A 10 1.53 7.78 -10.79
C TYR A 10 0.60 8.61 -9.91
N VAL A 11 1.16 9.58 -9.18
CA VAL A 11 0.44 10.43 -8.24
C VAL A 11 0.52 11.87 -8.74
N SER A 12 -0.59 12.40 -9.24
CA SER A 12 -0.72 13.83 -9.52
C SER A 12 -1.05 14.52 -8.20
N LYS A 13 -0.09 15.26 -7.64
CA LYS A 13 -0.26 15.97 -6.37
C LYS A 13 -0.98 17.29 -6.63
N SER A 14 -1.85 17.66 -5.69
CA SER A 14 -2.53 18.96 -5.70
C SER A 14 -1.57 20.17 -5.65
N THR A 15 -0.32 19.96 -5.24
CA THR A 15 0.77 20.95 -5.29
C THR A 15 1.34 21.17 -6.69
N GLY A 16 0.79 20.53 -7.73
CA GLY A 16 1.20 20.70 -9.12
C GLY A 16 2.38 19.82 -9.55
N ARG A 17 2.88 18.93 -8.68
CA ARG A 17 3.95 17.97 -8.99
C ARG A 17 3.36 16.59 -9.29
N THR A 18 4.04 15.84 -10.17
CA THR A 18 3.76 14.42 -10.36
C THR A 18 4.84 13.60 -9.66
N GLU A 19 4.43 12.65 -8.83
CA GLU A 19 5.30 11.62 -8.27
C GLU A 19 5.11 10.32 -9.05
N ILE A 20 6.24 9.72 -9.47
CA ILE A 20 6.28 8.45 -10.20
C ILE A 20 7.19 7.52 -9.42
N VAL A 21 6.63 6.42 -8.92
CA VAL A 21 7.35 5.48 -8.06
C VAL A 21 7.04 4.05 -8.49
N THR A 22 8.09 3.28 -8.80
CA THR A 22 7.97 1.84 -9.02
C THR A 22 7.99 1.14 -7.66
N PHE A 23 6.88 0.50 -7.28
CA PHE A 23 6.76 -0.19 -6.01
C PHE A 23 5.72 -1.32 -6.10
N GLY A 24 6.19 -2.54 -5.86
CA GLY A 24 5.41 -3.78 -5.95
C GLY A 24 6.05 -4.82 -6.87
N ALA A 25 5.31 -5.90 -7.11
CA ALA A 25 5.61 -7.00 -8.02
C ALA A 25 4.36 -7.36 -8.85
N SER A 26 4.55 -8.19 -9.88
CA SER A 26 3.45 -8.64 -10.74
C SER A 26 2.37 -9.36 -9.92
N GLY A 27 1.10 -8.99 -10.13
CA GLY A 27 -0.04 -9.55 -9.40
C GLY A 27 -0.42 -8.80 -8.11
N ASP A 28 0.37 -7.81 -7.71
CA ASP A 28 0.08 -6.97 -6.55
C ASP A 28 -1.15 -6.07 -6.79
N LYS A 29 -1.97 -5.88 -5.74
CA LYS A 29 -3.16 -5.03 -5.73
C LYS A 29 -2.86 -3.74 -4.95
N PRO A 30 -3.21 -2.55 -5.45
CA PRO A 30 -2.96 -1.29 -4.75
C PRO A 30 -3.87 -1.15 -3.52
N VAL A 31 -3.31 -0.75 -2.38
CA VAL A 31 -4.02 -0.59 -1.09
C VAL A 31 -3.55 0.68 -0.35
N ALA A 32 -3.43 1.78 -1.08
CA ALA A 32 -2.93 3.04 -0.54
C ALA A 32 -3.85 3.59 0.58
N ALA A 33 -3.26 3.94 1.72
CA ALA A 33 -3.89 4.56 2.90
C ALA A 33 -2.80 5.23 3.76
N ASP A 34 -3.15 6.01 4.78
CA ASP A 34 -2.17 6.56 5.73
C ASP A 34 -1.89 5.55 6.84
N TYR A 35 -0.82 4.75 6.74
CA TYR A 35 -0.53 3.67 7.69
C TYR A 35 0.41 4.10 8.82
N ASP A 36 1.08 5.24 8.70
CA ASP A 36 2.02 5.74 9.71
C ASP A 36 1.49 6.92 10.54
N GLY A 37 0.39 7.53 10.10
CA GLY A 37 -0.35 8.58 10.81
C GLY A 37 0.24 9.96 10.59
N ASP A 38 0.96 10.18 9.48
CA ASP A 38 1.55 11.48 9.16
C ASP A 38 0.60 12.43 8.42
N GLY A 39 -0.65 11.99 8.22
CA GLY A 39 -1.69 12.72 7.50
C GLY A 39 -1.59 12.62 5.98
N LYS A 40 -0.73 11.75 5.44
CA LYS A 40 -0.58 11.52 4.00
C LYS A 40 -0.79 10.05 3.66
N THR A 41 -1.37 9.83 2.49
CA THR A 41 -1.52 8.48 1.94
C THR A 41 -0.16 7.89 1.55
N ASP A 42 0.13 6.71 2.10
CA ASP A 42 1.28 5.88 1.75
C ASP A 42 1.05 5.09 0.47
N ILE A 43 2.15 4.79 -0.22
CA ILE A 43 2.14 3.85 -1.33
C ILE A 43 2.18 2.44 -0.75
N ALA A 44 1.14 1.64 -0.99
CA ALA A 44 1.06 0.29 -0.45
C ALA A 44 0.43 -0.70 -1.43
N VAL A 45 0.87 -1.95 -1.35
CA VAL A 45 0.35 -3.07 -2.13
C VAL A 45 0.03 -4.28 -1.27
N PHE A 46 -1.04 -4.97 -1.62
CA PHE A 46 -1.38 -6.30 -1.13
C PHE A 46 -0.99 -7.31 -2.20
N ARG A 47 -0.13 -8.26 -1.84
CA ARG A 47 0.30 -9.38 -2.68
C ARG A 47 -0.44 -10.64 -2.23
N PRO A 48 -1.47 -11.10 -2.97
CA PRO A 48 -2.22 -12.28 -2.56
C PRO A 48 -1.34 -13.54 -2.56
N ASN A 49 -0.44 -13.66 -3.54
CA ASN A 49 0.42 -14.84 -3.73
C ASN A 49 1.86 -14.56 -3.30
N GLY A 50 2.07 -14.23 -2.03
CA GLY A 50 3.39 -14.14 -1.42
C GLY A 50 4.02 -15.51 -1.18
N VAL A 51 5.23 -15.54 -0.61
CA VAL A 51 6.00 -16.79 -0.45
C VAL A 51 5.31 -17.78 0.50
N SER A 52 4.66 -17.28 1.56
CA SER A 52 4.01 -18.10 2.59
C SER A 52 2.58 -17.68 2.90
N GLY A 53 1.91 -17.00 1.97
CA GLY A 53 0.57 -16.43 2.17
C GLY A 53 0.47 -15.03 1.60
N ALA A 54 -0.58 -14.30 1.97
CA ALA A 54 -0.73 -12.93 1.50
C ALA A 54 0.21 -11.98 2.25
N GLU A 55 0.83 -11.06 1.52
CA GLU A 55 1.78 -10.09 2.06
C GLU A 55 1.27 -8.66 1.86
N TRP A 56 1.49 -7.82 2.86
CA TRP A 56 1.29 -6.39 2.80
C TRP A 56 2.65 -5.71 2.70
N TRP A 57 2.81 -4.80 1.74
CA TRP A 57 4.02 -4.01 1.55
C TRP A 57 3.63 -2.53 1.52
N ILE A 58 4.16 -1.76 2.47
CA ILE A 58 3.80 -0.36 2.68
C ILE A 58 5.07 0.47 2.64
N ARG A 59 5.13 1.44 1.73
CA ARG A 59 6.20 2.44 1.65
C ARG A 59 5.69 3.73 2.27
N ARG A 60 6.16 4.01 3.48
CA ARG A 60 5.77 5.16 4.30
C ARG A 60 6.12 6.48 3.63
N SER A 61 5.18 7.40 3.62
CA SER A 61 5.32 8.73 3.03
C SER A 61 6.21 9.64 3.88
N SER A 62 6.23 9.44 5.21
CA SER A 62 6.98 10.25 6.16
C SER A 62 8.50 10.14 5.99
N ASN A 63 9.01 8.95 5.65
CA ASN A 63 10.44 8.66 5.63
C ASN A 63 10.89 7.68 4.53
N SER A 64 9.99 7.30 3.61
CA SER A 64 10.28 6.34 2.53
C SER A 64 10.72 4.94 2.97
N THR A 65 10.60 4.60 4.26
CA THR A 65 10.88 3.23 4.75
C THR A 65 9.80 2.26 4.29
N VAL A 66 10.19 1.01 4.08
CA VAL A 66 9.27 -0.06 3.70
C VAL A 66 8.97 -0.93 4.91
N PHE A 67 7.69 -1.06 5.24
CA PHE A 67 7.19 -2.06 6.16
C PHE A 67 6.56 -3.20 5.36
N ALA A 68 6.86 -4.44 5.72
CA ALA A 68 6.28 -5.61 5.10
C ALA A 68 5.86 -6.62 6.17
N THR A 69 4.70 -7.23 5.99
CA THR A 69 4.18 -8.26 6.91
C THR A 69 3.30 -9.27 6.18
N GLN A 70 3.17 -10.46 6.74
CA GLN A 70 2.24 -11.48 6.28
C GLN A 70 0.94 -11.39 7.07
N PHE A 71 -0.18 -11.20 6.38
CA PHE A 71 -1.50 -11.14 6.98
C PHE A 71 -2.58 -11.41 5.94
N GLY A 72 -3.30 -12.52 6.11
CA GLY A 72 -4.33 -12.99 5.20
C GLY A 72 -3.91 -14.15 4.30
N SER A 73 -4.83 -14.55 3.44
CA SER A 73 -4.69 -15.66 2.50
C SER A 73 -4.81 -15.20 1.04
N THR A 74 -4.46 -16.09 0.12
CA THR A 74 -4.41 -15.81 -1.33
C THR A 74 -5.77 -15.42 -1.93
N THR A 75 -6.87 -15.78 -1.28
CA THR A 75 -8.24 -15.51 -1.75
C THR A 75 -8.84 -14.22 -1.19
N ASP A 76 -8.20 -13.61 -0.19
CA ASP A 76 -8.81 -12.50 0.54
C ASP A 76 -8.72 -11.17 -0.21
N LYS A 77 -9.51 -10.20 0.26
CA LYS A 77 -9.61 -8.88 -0.34
C LYS A 77 -9.21 -7.83 0.69
N ALA A 78 -8.04 -7.24 0.48
CA ALA A 78 -7.58 -6.13 1.31
C ALA A 78 -8.63 -5.00 1.43
N VAL A 79 -8.96 -4.65 2.67
CA VAL A 79 -9.92 -3.60 3.07
C VAL A 79 -9.30 -2.72 4.18
N PRO A 80 -8.17 -2.04 3.92
CA PRO A 80 -7.54 -1.19 4.92
C PRO A 80 -8.44 0.00 5.29
N ALA A 81 -8.49 0.30 6.57
CA ALA A 81 -9.21 1.45 7.14
C ALA A 81 -8.69 1.70 8.55
N ASP A 82 -8.99 2.86 9.13
CA ASP A 82 -8.71 3.13 10.55
C ASP A 82 -9.77 2.45 11.41
N TYR A 83 -9.52 1.20 11.80
CA TYR A 83 -10.46 0.40 12.61
C TYR A 83 -10.33 0.71 14.10
N THR A 84 -9.23 1.35 14.52
CA THR A 84 -8.98 1.66 15.93
C THR A 84 -9.27 3.11 16.32
N GLY A 85 -9.41 4.01 15.34
CA GLY A 85 -9.66 5.43 15.54
C GLY A 85 -8.42 6.23 15.95
N ASP A 86 -7.22 5.72 15.69
CA ASP A 86 -5.95 6.36 16.07
C ASP A 86 -5.38 7.27 14.98
N GLY A 87 -6.09 7.42 13.85
CA GLY A 87 -5.67 8.20 12.70
C GLY A 87 -4.75 7.44 11.74
N LYS A 88 -4.54 6.14 11.94
CA LYS A 88 -3.77 5.26 11.05
C LYS A 88 -4.66 4.20 10.45
N ALA A 89 -4.46 3.91 9.18
CA ALA A 89 -5.08 2.76 8.57
C ALA A 89 -4.48 1.47 9.14
N ASP A 90 -5.33 0.58 9.61
CA ASP A 90 -4.98 -0.80 9.91
C ASP A 90 -5.08 -1.66 8.64
N ILE A 91 -4.27 -2.72 8.59
CA ILE A 91 -4.39 -3.75 7.55
C ILE A 91 -5.52 -4.72 7.91
N ALA A 92 -6.38 -5.04 6.93
CA ALA A 92 -7.49 -5.97 7.08
C ALA A 92 -7.85 -6.59 5.72
N PHE A 93 -8.46 -7.78 5.70
CA PHE A 93 -8.76 -8.54 4.48
C PHE A 93 -10.09 -9.30 4.56
#